data_AF-A0A800BTM7-F1
#
_entry.id   AF-A0A800BTM7-F1
#
_cell.length_a   1.000
_cell.length_b   1.000
_cell.length_c   1.000
_cell.angle_alpha   90.00
_cell.angle_beta   90.00
_cell.angle_gamma   90.00
#
_symmetry.space_group_name_H-M   'P 1'
#
loop_
_entity.id
_entity.type
_entity.pdbx_description
1 polymer ?
#
loop_
_entity_poly.entity_id
_entity_poly.type
_entity_poly.pdbx_seq_one_letter_code
_entity_poly.pdbx_strand_id
1 'polypeptide(L)'
;VAAQLAVAIREIHTREELKQLVIRDPLTGLYNRRHLGEVLKRELERSRRYGHSLSLLMLDLNNFREVNNRYGHLKGDEVLQELSQLLLENVRASDLVFRYGGDEFLIIMPETDSEAHKAIARLKRAVEEWNDRSGLEVRLGLSIGVTTWSPGGDQSTSAEELLGEADRLLYREKRERR
;
A
#
# COMPACT_ATOMS: atom_id res chain seq x y z
N VAL A 1 38.54 -9.56 -20.48
CA VAL A 1 38.10 -9.24 -19.11
C VAL A 1 37.01 -8.15 -19.09
N ALA A 2 37.24 -6.94 -19.60
CA ALA A 2 36.24 -5.86 -19.60
C ALA A 2 34.91 -6.19 -20.35
N ALA A 3 34.98 -6.88 -21.49
CA ALA A 3 33.79 -7.29 -22.25
C ALA A 3 32.91 -8.32 -21.51
N GLN A 4 33.51 -9.26 -20.78
CA GLN A 4 32.77 -10.25 -19.97
C GLN A 4 32.09 -9.59 -18.76
N LEU A 5 32.74 -8.59 -18.15
CA LEU A 5 32.14 -7.81 -17.07
C LEU A 5 30.94 -6.99 -17.54
N ALA A 6 31.03 -6.37 -18.73
CA ALA A 6 29.93 -5.61 -19.31
C ALA A 6 28.70 -6.47 -19.65
N VAL A 7 28.93 -7.71 -20.13
CA VAL A 7 27.85 -8.67 -20.39
C VAL A 7 27.17 -9.11 -19.09
N ALA A 8 27.95 -9.44 -18.05
CA ALA A 8 27.41 -9.84 -16.75
C ALA A 8 26.59 -8.72 -16.08
N ILE A 9 27.05 -7.46 -16.14
CA ILE A 9 26.30 -6.30 -15.62
C ILE A 9 24.97 -6.14 -16.36
N ARG A 10 24.97 -6.27 -17.70
CA ARG A 10 23.76 -6.19 -18.50
C ARG A 10 22.76 -7.28 -18.13
N GLU A 11 23.23 -8.51 -17.94
CA GLU A 11 22.37 -9.64 -17.55
C GLU A 11 21.74 -9.43 -16.17
N ILE A 12 22.49 -8.87 -15.21
CA ILE A 12 21.97 -8.50 -13.88
C ILE A 12 20.90 -7.41 -14.00
N HIS A 13 21.15 -6.35 -14.79
CA HIS A 13 20.17 -5.28 -14.99
C HIS A 13 18.89 -5.80 -15.66
N THR A 14 19.00 -6.59 -16.73
CA THR A 14 17.84 -7.16 -17.41
C THR A 14 17.06 -8.08 -16.47
N ARG A 15 17.72 -8.87 -15.63
CA ARG A 15 17.05 -9.69 -14.61
C ARG A 15 16.32 -8.85 -13.57
N GLU A 16 16.92 -7.75 -13.12
CA GLU A 16 16.28 -6.85 -12.16
C GLU A 16 15.09 -6.13 -12.79
N GLU A 17 15.20 -5.63 -14.01
CA GLU A 17 14.10 -5.03 -14.77
C GLU A 17 12.93 -6.02 -14.94
N LEU A 18 13.22 -7.26 -15.35
CA LEU A 18 12.22 -8.33 -15.44
C LEU A 18 11.57 -8.60 -14.09
N LYS A 19 12.34 -8.60 -13.00
CA LYS A 19 11.82 -8.78 -11.64
C LYS A 19 10.90 -7.62 -11.24
N GLN A 20 11.28 -6.38 -11.52
CA GLN A 20 10.45 -5.21 -11.25
C GLN A 20 9.12 -5.28 -12.01
N LEU A 21 9.12 -5.71 -13.28
CA LEU A 21 7.89 -5.92 -14.05
C LEU A 21 6.94 -6.97 -13.45
N VAL A 22 7.49 -7.94 -12.71
CA VAL A 22 6.70 -9.00 -12.07
C VAL A 22 6.09 -8.54 -10.75
N ILE A 23 6.77 -7.65 -10.01
CA ILE A 23 6.39 -7.26 -8.64
C ILE A 23 5.74 -5.88 -8.54
N ARG A 24 5.80 -5.06 -9.58
CA ARG A 24 5.19 -3.72 -9.61
C ARG A 24 3.85 -3.71 -10.33
N ASP A 25 2.99 -2.78 -9.93
CA ASP A 25 1.77 -2.43 -10.67
C ASP A 25 2.13 -1.49 -11.83
N PRO A 26 1.74 -1.80 -13.08
CA PRO A 26 2.16 -1.02 -14.24
C PRO A 26 1.54 0.38 -14.30
N LEU A 27 0.39 0.60 -13.66
CA LEU A 27 -0.24 1.93 -13.65
C LEU A 27 0.43 2.82 -12.62
N THR A 28 0.59 2.33 -11.40
CA THR A 28 0.98 3.17 -10.25
C THR A 28 2.45 3.07 -9.85
N GLY A 29 3.18 2.05 -10.31
CA GLY A 29 4.57 1.79 -9.88
C GLY A 29 4.70 1.25 -8.44
N LEU A 30 3.59 1.10 -7.71
CA LEU A 30 3.56 0.48 -6.39
C LEU A 30 3.86 -1.03 -6.50
N TYR A 31 4.09 -1.69 -5.37
CA TYR A 31 4.11 -3.16 -5.40
C TYR A 31 2.71 -3.69 -5.75
N ASN A 32 2.66 -4.78 -6.50
CA ASN A 32 1.40 -5.42 -6.84
C ASN A 32 0.99 -6.48 -5.81
N ARG A 33 -0.30 -6.82 -5.80
CA ARG A 33 -0.86 -7.85 -4.91
C ARG A 33 -0.17 -9.21 -5.01
N ARG A 34 0.37 -9.60 -6.16
CA ARG A 34 1.04 -10.91 -6.33
C ARG A 34 2.28 -11.00 -5.43
N HIS A 35 2.97 -9.88 -5.21
CA HIS A 35 4.16 -9.84 -4.36
C HIS A 35 3.84 -9.75 -2.86
N LEU A 36 2.61 -9.38 -2.49
CA LEU A 36 2.22 -9.09 -1.11
C LEU A 36 2.46 -10.26 -0.15
N GLY A 37 2.00 -11.47 -0.50
CA GLY A 37 2.03 -12.60 0.43
C GLY A 37 3.44 -12.97 0.88
N GLU A 38 4.39 -13.00 -0.06
CA GLU A 38 5.80 -13.26 0.24
C GLU A 38 6.40 -12.19 1.14
N VAL A 39 6.13 -10.91 0.83
CA VAL A 39 6.65 -9.78 1.61
C VAL A 39 6.06 -9.76 3.02
N LEU A 40 4.74 -9.91 3.15
CA LEU A 40 4.07 -9.88 4.44
C LEU A 40 4.55 -11.00 5.35
N LYS A 41 4.68 -12.22 4.82
CA LYS A 41 5.22 -13.35 5.57
C LYS A 41 6.64 -13.06 6.07
N ARG A 42 7.50 -12.53 5.20
CA ARG A 42 8.87 -12.16 5.55
C ARG A 42 8.94 -11.09 6.63
N GLU A 43 8.16 -10.01 6.51
CA GLU A 43 8.16 -8.94 7.51
C GLU A 43 7.57 -9.42 8.84
N LEU A 44 6.55 -10.29 8.83
CA LEU A 44 6.01 -10.88 10.05
C LEU A 44 7.02 -11.80 10.76
N GLU A 45 7.73 -12.65 10.02
CA GLU A 45 8.82 -13.46 10.57
C GLU A 45 9.96 -12.60 11.12
N ARG A 46 10.27 -11.48 10.47
CA ARG A 46 11.25 -10.49 10.93
C ARG A 46 10.80 -9.84 12.24
N SER A 47 9.56 -9.39 12.31
CA SER A 47 8.93 -8.81 13.49
C SER A 47 8.95 -9.78 14.68
N ARG A 48 8.63 -11.05 14.45
CA ARG A 48 8.76 -12.12 15.47
C ARG A 48 10.19 -12.27 15.96
N ARG A 49 11.16 -12.32 15.05
CA ARG A 49 12.57 -12.55 15.39
C ARG A 49 13.15 -11.43 16.25
N TYR A 50 12.79 -10.18 15.95
CA TYR A 50 13.36 -9.01 16.60
C TYR A 50 12.47 -8.40 17.68
N GLY A 51 11.26 -8.93 17.88
CA GLY A 51 10.33 -8.42 18.88
C GLY A 51 9.84 -7.00 18.55
N HIS A 52 9.51 -6.75 17.29
CA HIS A 52 8.96 -5.46 16.84
C HIS A 52 7.55 -5.62 16.29
N SER A 53 6.67 -4.65 16.57
CA SER A 53 5.31 -4.63 16.05
C SER A 53 5.27 -4.48 14.53
N LEU A 54 4.20 -4.98 13.91
CA LEU A 54 3.93 -4.87 12.48
C LEU A 54 2.49 -4.42 12.27
N SER A 55 2.29 -3.23 11.73
CA SER A 55 0.95 -2.73 11.39
C SER A 55 0.65 -2.92 9.91
N LEU A 56 -0.59 -3.29 9.60
CA LEU A 56 -1.14 -3.28 8.24
C LEU A 56 -2.28 -2.29 8.15
N LEU A 57 -2.26 -1.46 7.12
CA LEU A 57 -3.36 -0.58 6.74
C LEU A 57 -3.93 -1.09 5.42
N MET A 58 -5.21 -1.45 5.40
CA MET A 58 -5.96 -1.73 4.18
C MET A 58 -6.80 -0.50 3.86
N LEU A 59 -6.60 0.08 2.67
CA LEU A 59 -7.18 1.36 2.26
C LEU A 59 -8.09 1.20 1.05
N ASP A 60 -9.12 2.03 0.98
CA ASP A 60 -10.01 2.17 -0.17
C ASP A 60 -10.33 3.64 -0.43
N LEU A 61 -10.36 4.01 -1.72
CA LEU A 61 -10.73 5.35 -2.16
C LEU A 61 -12.25 5.50 -2.27
N ASN A 62 -12.82 6.19 -1.30
CA ASN A 62 -14.24 6.55 -1.35
C ASN A 62 -14.51 7.49 -2.53
N ASN A 63 -15.65 7.31 -3.17
CA ASN A 63 -16.14 8.08 -4.32
C ASN A 63 -15.31 7.94 -5.61
N PHE A 64 -14.32 7.04 -5.67
CA PHE A 64 -13.51 6.86 -6.89
C PHE A 64 -14.34 6.44 -8.11
N ARG A 65 -15.39 5.63 -7.92
CA ARG A 65 -16.35 5.31 -8.99
C ARG A 65 -17.01 6.56 -9.59
N GLU A 66 -17.29 7.57 -8.77
CA GLU A 66 -17.91 8.81 -9.24
C GLU A 66 -16.95 9.61 -10.13
N VAL A 67 -15.65 9.63 -9.79
CA VAL A 67 -14.61 10.18 -10.67
C VAL A 67 -14.63 9.49 -12.03
N ASN A 68 -14.62 8.15 -12.06
CA ASN A 68 -14.68 7.38 -13.31
C ASN A 68 -15.94 7.68 -14.12
N ASN A 69 -17.11 7.72 -13.45
CA ASN A 69 -18.37 7.97 -14.12
C ASN A 69 -18.44 9.38 -14.72
N ARG A 70 -17.84 10.36 -14.06
CA ARG A 70 -17.93 11.77 -14.45
C ARG A 70 -16.86 12.19 -15.46
N TYR A 71 -15.63 11.70 -15.29
CA TYR A 71 -14.47 12.15 -16.06
C TYR A 71 -13.86 11.04 -16.94
N GLY A 72 -14.38 9.82 -16.86
CA GLY A 72 -13.89 8.66 -17.61
C GLY A 72 -12.69 7.98 -16.94
N HIS A 73 -12.41 6.75 -17.39
CA HIS A 73 -11.37 5.90 -16.81
C HIS A 73 -9.95 6.46 -16.95
N LEU A 74 -9.64 7.21 -18.02
CA LEU A 74 -8.32 7.83 -18.18
C LEU A 74 -8.04 8.82 -17.05
N LYS A 75 -9.03 9.64 -16.66
CA LYS A 75 -8.89 10.53 -15.51
C LYS A 75 -8.81 9.74 -14.20
N GLY A 76 -9.57 8.65 -14.07
CA GLY A 76 -9.45 7.75 -12.92
C GLY A 76 -8.04 7.17 -12.77
N ASP A 77 -7.42 6.76 -13.88
CA ASP A 77 -6.05 6.24 -13.92
C ASP A 77 -5.03 7.31 -13.49
N GLU A 78 -5.16 8.55 -13.98
CA GLU A 78 -4.34 9.69 -13.53
C GLU A 78 -4.50 9.94 -12.02
N VAL A 79 -5.73 9.90 -11.51
CA VAL A 79 -6.01 10.05 -10.07
C VAL A 79 -5.36 8.94 -9.25
N LEU A 80 -5.40 7.68 -9.72
CA LEU A 80 -4.72 6.57 -9.04
C LEU A 80 -3.21 6.75 -9.01
N GLN A 81 -2.61 7.26 -10.09
CA GLN A 81 -1.18 7.56 -10.14
C GLN A 81 -0.79 8.66 -9.15
N GLU A 82 -1.54 9.76 -9.13
CA GLU A 82 -1.31 10.87 -8.21
C GLU A 82 -1.47 10.44 -6.75
N LEU A 83 -2.53 9.69 -6.43
CA LEU A 83 -2.72 9.21 -5.07
C LEU A 83 -1.69 8.17 -4.66
N SER A 84 -1.19 7.35 -5.58
CA SER A 84 -0.11 6.40 -5.28
C SER A 84 1.18 7.12 -4.88
N GLN A 85 1.52 8.21 -5.59
CA GLN A 85 2.66 9.05 -5.25
C GLN A 85 2.45 9.74 -3.89
N LEU A 86 1.25 10.26 -3.64
CA LEU A 86 0.88 10.86 -2.37
C LEU A 86 1.00 9.87 -1.20
N LEU A 87 0.60 8.61 -1.37
CA LEU A 87 0.78 7.57 -0.34
C LEU A 87 2.27 7.37 -0.03
N LEU A 88 3.11 7.26 -1.06
CA LEU A 88 4.57 7.08 -0.90
C LEU A 88 5.24 8.25 -0.17
N GLU A 89 4.83 9.48 -0.47
CA GLU A 89 5.37 10.70 0.18
C GLU A 89 4.95 10.82 1.64
N ASN A 90 3.86 10.15 2.04
CA ASN A 90 3.29 10.21 3.37
C ASN A 90 3.57 8.97 4.22
N VAL A 91 4.45 8.07 3.79
CA VAL A 91 4.94 6.93 4.58
C VAL A 91 6.46 6.98 4.72
N ARG A 92 7.03 6.17 5.63
CA ARG A 92 8.48 6.08 5.81
C ARG A 92 9.08 5.26 4.66
N ALA A 93 10.37 5.44 4.41
CA ALA A 93 11.10 4.63 3.42
C ALA A 93 11.13 3.12 3.75
N SER A 94 10.93 2.76 5.03
CA SER A 94 10.80 1.36 5.49
C SER A 94 9.43 0.76 5.21
N ASP A 95 8.42 1.59 4.98
CA ASP A 95 7.05 1.16 4.78
C ASP A 95 6.89 0.69 3.33
N LEU A 96 6.02 -0.31 3.12
CA LEU A 96 5.83 -0.93 1.82
C LEU A 96 4.40 -0.69 1.36
N VAL A 97 4.26 0.02 0.24
CA VAL A 97 2.97 0.40 -0.32
C VAL A 97 2.64 -0.49 -1.52
N PHE A 98 1.45 -1.07 -1.49
CA PHE A 98 0.93 -1.99 -2.49
C PHE A 98 -0.35 -1.42 -3.10
N ARG A 99 -0.51 -1.62 -4.41
CA ARG A 99 -1.84 -1.61 -5.03
C ARG A 99 -2.43 -3.00 -4.88
N TYR A 100 -3.49 -3.10 -4.07
CA TYR A 100 -4.14 -4.38 -3.78
C TYR A 100 -5.08 -4.78 -4.93
N GLY A 101 -5.81 -3.82 -5.49
CA GLY A 101 -6.61 -4.02 -6.71
C GLY A 101 -7.58 -2.87 -6.94
N GLY A 102 -7.80 -2.48 -8.19
CA GLY A 102 -8.67 -1.33 -8.50
C GLY A 102 -8.18 -0.06 -7.82
N ASP A 103 -8.97 0.42 -6.86
CA ASP A 103 -8.79 1.59 -5.99
C ASP A 103 -8.46 1.23 -4.53
N GLU A 104 -8.14 -0.04 -4.27
CA GLU A 104 -7.70 -0.56 -2.97
C GLU A 104 -6.17 -0.61 -2.87
N PHE A 105 -5.66 -0.17 -1.73
CA PHE A 105 -4.23 -0.12 -1.42
C PHE A 105 -3.95 -0.81 -0.10
N LEU A 106 -2.71 -1.27 0.08
CA LEU A 106 -2.24 -1.81 1.35
C LEU A 106 -0.89 -1.23 1.72
N ILE A 107 -0.72 -0.88 3.00
CA ILE A 107 0.56 -0.41 3.53
C ILE A 107 1.00 -1.36 4.65
N ILE A 108 2.20 -1.92 4.50
CA ILE A 108 2.90 -2.66 5.56
C ILE A 108 3.82 -1.67 6.27
N MET A 109 3.67 -1.55 7.59
CA MET A 109 4.47 -0.66 8.43
C MET A 109 5.25 -1.48 9.47
N PRO A 110 6.50 -1.87 9.17
CA PRO A 110 7.38 -2.50 10.15
C PRO A 110 7.63 -1.59 11.34
N GLU A 111 7.89 -2.19 12.50
CA GLU A 111 8.28 -1.48 13.74
C GLU A 111 7.29 -0.38 14.15
N THR A 112 6.01 -0.63 13.90
CA THR A 112 4.93 0.32 14.11
C THR A 112 3.85 -0.30 14.97
N ASP A 113 3.45 0.41 16.04
CA ASP A 113 2.33 0.07 16.91
C ASP A 113 1.27 1.20 16.91
N SER A 114 1.22 1.99 17.97
CA SER A 114 0.44 3.20 18.19
C SER A 114 0.60 4.27 17.09
N GLU A 115 1.75 4.31 16.40
CA GLU A 115 2.01 5.30 15.35
C GLU A 115 1.19 5.05 14.06
N ALA A 116 0.59 3.87 13.90
CA ALA A 116 -0.27 3.57 12.75
C ALA A 116 -1.46 4.54 12.64
N HIS A 117 -2.08 4.92 13.77
CA HIS A 117 -3.19 5.87 13.77
C HIS A 117 -2.76 7.30 13.38
N LYS A 118 -1.53 7.69 13.72
CA LYS A 118 -0.96 8.96 13.26
C LYS A 118 -0.69 8.94 11.76
N ALA A 119 -0.22 7.82 11.22
CA ALA A 119 -0.08 7.64 9.77
C ALA A 119 -1.44 7.73 9.07
N ILE A 120 -2.47 7.08 9.59
CA ILE A 120 -3.86 7.19 9.09
C ILE A 120 -4.32 8.65 9.04
N ALA A 121 -4.14 9.40 10.13
CA ALA A 121 -4.54 10.81 10.17
C ALA A 121 -3.76 11.66 9.15
N ARG A 122 -2.47 11.39 8.97
CA ARG A 122 -1.63 12.07 7.97
C ARG A 122 -2.09 11.76 6.54
N LEU A 123 -2.36 10.49 6.22
CA LEU A 123 -2.84 10.07 4.91
C LEU A 123 -4.21 10.69 4.57
N LYS A 124 -5.15 10.67 5.53
CA LYS A 124 -6.47 11.31 5.36
C LYS A 124 -6.33 12.82 5.11
N ARG A 125 -5.44 13.51 5.84
CA ARG A 125 -5.16 14.93 5.60
C ARG A 125 -4.54 15.20 4.24
N ALA A 126 -3.57 14.38 3.82
CA ALA A 126 -2.93 14.55 2.52
C ALA A 126 -3.93 14.41 1.37
N VAL A 127 -4.86 13.46 1.44
CA VAL A 127 -5.95 13.34 0.44
C VAL A 127 -6.87 14.56 0.46
N GLU A 128 -7.14 15.14 1.62
CA GLU A 128 -7.95 16.36 1.71
C GLU A 128 -7.24 17.56 1.08
N GLU A 129 -5.95 17.74 1.32
CA GLU A 129 -5.14 18.77 0.66
C GLU A 129 -5.01 18.53 -0.85
N TRP A 130 -5.00 17.26 -1.28
CA TRP A 130 -5.05 16.90 -2.69
C TRP A 130 -6.40 17.30 -3.31
N ASN A 131 -7.53 17.06 -2.64
CA ASN A 131 -8.85 17.47 -3.11
C ASN A 131 -8.93 18.99 -3.37
N ASP A 132 -8.27 19.79 -2.53
CA ASP A 132 -8.26 21.26 -2.69
C ASP A 132 -7.45 21.74 -3.90
N ARG A 133 -6.51 20.91 -4.39
CA ARG A 133 -5.61 21.24 -5.51
C ARG A 133 -5.95 20.50 -6.81
N SER A 134 -6.72 19.41 -6.76
CA SER A 134 -6.98 18.54 -7.90
C SER A 134 -7.86 19.19 -8.98
N GLY A 135 -8.63 20.22 -8.61
CA GLY A 135 -9.60 20.87 -9.50
C GLY A 135 -10.79 19.98 -9.86
N LEU A 136 -10.94 18.82 -9.21
CA LEU A 136 -12.09 17.94 -9.37
C LEU A 136 -13.25 18.41 -8.49
N GLU A 137 -14.47 18.29 -9.00
CA GLU A 137 -15.67 18.54 -8.19
C GLU A 137 -15.98 17.39 -7.24
N VAL A 138 -15.56 16.17 -7.60
CA VAL A 138 -15.72 14.97 -6.77
C VAL A 138 -14.61 14.95 -5.71
N ARG A 139 -14.97 15.06 -4.44
CA ARG A 139 -14.01 14.91 -3.33
C ARG A 139 -13.82 13.44 -2.98
N LEU A 140 -12.57 13.01 -2.97
CA LEU A 140 -12.17 11.68 -2.55
C LEU A 140 -11.97 11.62 -1.04
N GLY A 141 -12.07 10.42 -0.47
CA GLY A 141 -11.68 10.20 0.92
C GLY A 141 -11.11 8.81 1.11
N LEU A 142 -10.48 8.55 2.24
CA LEU A 142 -9.94 7.21 2.56
C LEU A 142 -10.78 6.52 3.64
N SER A 143 -11.11 5.26 3.39
CA SER A 143 -11.53 4.29 4.40
C SER A 143 -10.33 3.39 4.68
N ILE A 144 -9.99 3.16 5.95
CA ILE A 144 -8.74 2.49 6.36
C ILE A 144 -8.96 1.50 7.52
N GLY A 145 -8.96 0.21 7.20
CA GLY A 145 -8.85 -0.84 8.22
C GLY A 145 -7.41 -0.96 8.72
N VAL A 146 -7.20 -0.94 10.03
CA VAL A 146 -5.86 -1.08 10.63
C VAL A 146 -5.80 -2.24 11.61
N THR A 147 -4.82 -3.11 11.42
CA THR A 147 -4.50 -4.18 12.37
C THR A 147 -3.02 -4.11 12.72
N THR A 148 -2.66 -4.62 13.90
CA THR A 148 -1.27 -4.62 14.36
C THR A 148 -0.96 -5.95 15.02
N TRP A 149 0.04 -6.63 14.50
CA TRP A 149 0.68 -7.72 15.21
C TRP A 149 1.68 -7.14 16.21
N SER A 150 1.66 -7.63 17.45
CA SER A 150 2.53 -7.16 18.54
C SER A 150 3.30 -8.33 19.15
N PRO A 151 4.56 -8.12 19.60
CA PRO A 151 5.36 -9.18 20.24
C PRO A 151 4.72 -9.76 21.50
N GLY A 152 3.91 -8.98 22.23
CA GLY A 152 3.15 -9.45 23.39
C GLY A 152 1.81 -10.12 23.05
N GLY A 153 1.43 -10.17 21.77
CA GLY A 153 0.18 -10.78 21.30
C GLY A 153 0.32 -12.26 20.97
N ASP A 154 -0.67 -12.79 20.24
CA ASP A 154 -0.63 -14.17 19.75
C ASP A 154 0.51 -14.37 18.74
N GLN A 155 1.46 -15.24 19.12
CA GLN A 155 2.63 -15.54 18.29
C GLN A 155 2.29 -16.49 17.14
N SER A 156 1.14 -17.16 17.17
CA SER A 156 0.70 -18.10 16.13
C SER A 156 0.00 -17.44 14.94
N THR A 157 -0.39 -16.15 15.06
CA THR A 157 -1.09 -15.39 14.01
C THR A 157 -0.36 -15.45 12.67
N SER A 158 -1.00 -15.98 11.65
CA SER A 158 -0.47 -16.07 10.30
C SER A 158 -0.53 -14.72 9.55
N ALA A 159 0.20 -14.62 8.45
CA ALA A 159 0.15 -13.44 7.58
C ALA A 159 -1.25 -13.26 6.97
N GLU A 160 -1.90 -14.37 6.63
CA GLU A 160 -3.24 -14.43 6.06
C GLU A 160 -4.30 -13.97 7.06
N GLU A 161 -4.21 -14.39 8.33
CA GLU A 161 -5.10 -13.92 9.40
C GLU A 161 -4.93 -12.43 9.66
N LEU A 162 -3.69 -11.94 9.68
CA LEU A 162 -3.41 -10.51 9.85
C LEU A 162 -4.01 -9.70 8.69
N LEU A 163 -3.79 -10.13 7.44
CA LEU A 163 -4.38 -9.49 6.27
C LEU A 163 -5.92 -9.52 6.30
N GLY A 164 -6.51 -10.67 6.66
CA GLY A 164 -7.96 -10.83 6.76
C GLY A 164 -8.59 -9.93 7.83
N GLU A 165 -7.88 -9.70 8.95
CA GLU A 165 -8.35 -8.78 9.98
C GLU A 165 -8.30 -7.32 9.50
N ALA A 166 -7.26 -6.92 8.77
CA ALA A 166 -7.18 -5.58 8.18
C ALA A 166 -8.36 -5.32 7.21
N ASP A 167 -8.66 -6.29 6.34
CA ASP A 167 -9.78 -6.24 5.40
C ASP A 167 -11.14 -6.14 6.12
N ARG A 168 -11.34 -6.96 7.16
CA ARG A 168 -12.56 -6.93 7.97
C ARG A 168 -12.78 -5.57 8.64
N LEU A 169 -11.71 -4.95 9.14
CA LEU A 169 -11.76 -3.63 9.75
C LEU A 169 -12.05 -2.52 8.72
N LEU A 170 -11.49 -2.63 7.51
CA LEU A 170 -11.82 -1.72 6.41
C LEU A 170 -13.32 -1.84 6.06
N TYR A 171 -13.83 -3.06 5.94
CA TYR A 171 -15.24 -3.29 5.66
C TYR A 171 -16.15 -2.70 6.74
N ARG A 172 -15.75 -2.78 8.02
CA ARG A 172 -16.48 -2.16 9.13
C ARG A 172 -16.53 -0.64 8.98
N GLU A 173 -15.40 0.01 8.72
CA GLU A 173 -15.36 1.47 8.55
C GLU A 173 -16.21 1.92 7.35
N LYS A 174 -16.15 1.19 6.21
CA LYS A 174 -16.99 1.48 5.04
C LYS A 174 -18.49 1.39 5.38
N ARG A 175 -18.89 0.51 6.29
CA ARG A 175 -20.30 0.36 6.71
C ARG A 175 -20.76 1.48 7.64
N GLU A 176 -19.89 1.97 8.51
CA GLU A 176 -20.22 3.08 9.44
C GLU A 176 -20.36 4.43 8.72
N ARG A 177 -19.80 4.54 7.51
CA ARG A 177 -19.88 5.74 6.66
C ARG A 177 -21.14 5.81 5.79
N ARG A 178 -21.90 4.71 5.68
CA ARG A 178 -23.16 4.62 4.92
C ARG A 178 -24.35 4.94 5.82
#